data_AF-A0A1X7TYV1-F1
#
_entry.id   AF-A0A1X7TYV1-F1
#
_cell.length_a   1.000
_cell.length_b   1.000
_cell.length_c   1.000
_cell.angle_alpha   90.00
_cell.angle_beta   90.00
_cell.angle_gamma   90.00
#
_symmetry.space_group_name_H-M   'P 1'
#
loop_
_entity.id
_entity.type
_entity.pdbx_description
1 polymer ?
#
loop_
_entity_poly.entity_id
_entity_poly.type
_entity_poly.pdbx_seq_one_letter_code
_entity_poly.pdbx_strand_id
1 'polypeptide(L)'
;MLTDIKAVGFWNCSRQSAFFDGRIFNPTEYSCCNQSLYACYDHHELEKRHLYEDTVILVENRCCTPLVFLTSGGIGPLLQIL
;
A
#
# COMPACT_ATOMS: atom_id res chain seq x y z
N MET A 1 11.05 10.26 -0.95
CA MET A 1 10.10 9.22 -0.47
C MET A 1 8.83 9.96 -0.07
N LEU A 2 7.77 9.88 -0.87
CA LEU A 2 6.46 10.41 -0.48
C LEU A 2 5.83 9.33 0.39
N THR A 3 6.11 9.41 1.69
CA THR A 3 5.57 8.48 2.67
C THR A 3 4.55 9.23 3.49
N ASP A 4 3.32 8.75 3.48
CA ASP A 4 2.23 9.43 4.16
C ASP A 4 2.30 9.21 5.67
N ILE A 5 2.76 8.03 6.10
CA ILE A 5 2.72 7.62 7.49
C ILE A 5 4.06 6.99 7.90
N LYS A 6 4.59 7.43 9.03
CA LYS A 6 5.74 6.82 9.73
C LYS A 6 5.27 6.32 11.09
N ALA A 7 5.38 5.02 11.33
CA ALA A 7 5.14 4.41 12.63
C ALA A 7 6.47 3.95 13.24
N VAL A 8 6.76 4.37 14.47
CA VAL A 8 7.96 3.94 15.20
C VAL A 8 7.56 2.85 16.18
N GLY A 9 8.28 1.73 16.20
CA GLY A 9 8.01 0.61 17.10
C GLY A 9 6.84 -0.29 16.67
N PHE A 10 6.38 -0.16 15.42
CA PHE A 10 5.26 -0.96 14.88
C PHE A 10 5.45 -2.48 15.06
N TRP A 11 6.68 -2.97 14.87
CA TRP A 11 7.01 -4.40 14.98
C TRP A 11 7.42 -4.84 16.40
N ASN A 12 7.03 -4.12 17.46
CA ASN A 12 7.54 -4.29 18.84
C ASN A 12 9.08 -4.19 18.99
N CYS A 13 9.80 -3.89 17.90
CA CYS A 13 11.22 -3.55 17.89
C CYS A 13 11.37 -2.04 18.07
N SER A 14 11.81 -1.63 19.26
CA SER A 14 11.85 -0.25 19.77
C SER A 14 12.72 0.76 19.00
N ARG A 15 13.30 0.37 17.86
CA ARG A 15 14.10 1.25 16.99
C ARG A 15 13.78 1.16 15.50
N GLN A 16 12.87 0.27 15.10
CA GLN A 16 12.50 0.15 13.68
C GLN A 16 11.32 1.08 13.37
N SER A 17 11.49 1.86 12.30
CA SER A 17 10.41 2.67 11.74
C SER A 17 9.77 1.89 10.61
N ALA A 18 8.48 1.64 10.72
CA ALA A 18 7.64 1.18 9.62
C ALA A 18 7.11 2.41 8.89
N PHE A 19 7.00 2.27 7.58
CA PHE A 19 6.59 3.32 6.69
C PHE A 19 5.43 2.81 5.87
N PHE A 20 4.39 3.63 5.76
CA PHE A 20 3.20 3.28 5.02
C PHE A 20 2.84 4.41 4.08
N ASP A 21 2.36 4.02 2.91
CA ASP A 21 1.94 4.95 1.88
C ASP A 21 0.58 4.50 1.34
N GLY A 22 -0.39 5.42 1.41
CA GLY A 22 -1.80 5.17 1.24
C GLY A 22 -2.26 5.40 -0.19
N ARG A 23 -3.16 4.56 -0.67
CA ARG A 23 -3.87 4.78 -1.93
C ARG A 23 -5.35 4.59 -1.67
N ILE A 24 -6.13 5.57 -2.08
CA ILE A 24 -7.58 5.44 -2.11
C ILE A 24 -7.98 5.43 -3.58
N PHE A 25 -8.77 4.44 -4.00
CA PHE A 25 -9.30 4.37 -5.36
C PHE A 25 -10.83 4.27 -5.35
N ASN A 26 -11.43 4.73 -6.45
CA ASN A 26 -12.87 4.70 -6.63
C ASN A 26 -13.25 3.53 -7.55
N PRO A 27 -14.05 2.55 -7.08
CA PRO A 27 -14.42 1.40 -7.90
C PRO A 27 -15.33 1.77 -9.08
N THR A 28 -15.97 2.95 -9.04
CA THR A 28 -16.84 3.43 -10.13
C THR A 28 -16.06 4.19 -11.21
N GLU A 29 -14.74 4.30 -11.09
CA GLU A 29 -13.91 4.95 -12.11
C GLU A 29 -13.81 4.07 -13.36
N TYR A 30 -13.67 4.70 -14.54
CA TYR A 30 -13.58 3.99 -15.82
C TYR A 30 -12.41 2.98 -15.88
N SER A 31 -11.33 3.25 -15.15
CA SER A 31 -10.19 2.35 -14.97
C SER A 31 -10.55 1.03 -14.28
N CYS A 32 -11.55 1.05 -13.39
CA CYS A 32 -11.98 -0.06 -12.57
C CYS A 32 -13.32 -0.67 -13.00
N CYS A 33 -14.11 0.03 -13.82
CA CYS A 33 -15.50 -0.32 -14.10
C CYS A 33 -15.71 -1.66 -14.81
N ASN A 34 -14.70 -2.14 -15.56
CA ASN A 34 -14.73 -3.42 -16.29
C ASN A 34 -13.94 -4.54 -15.58
N GLN A 35 -13.43 -4.29 -14.37
CA GLN A 35 -12.63 -5.23 -13.61
C GLN A 35 -13.36 -5.66 -12.34
N SER A 36 -13.04 -6.85 -11.82
CA SER A 36 -13.52 -7.21 -10.49
C SER A 36 -12.83 -6.33 -9.44
N LEU A 37 -13.50 -6.06 -8.31
CA LEU A 37 -12.91 -5.29 -7.21
C LEU A 37 -11.55 -5.86 -6.78
N TYR A 38 -11.43 -7.19 -6.76
CA TYR A 38 -10.18 -7.88 -6.44
C TYR A 38 -9.08 -7.57 -7.46
N ALA A 39 -9.38 -7.57 -8.76
CA ALA A 39 -8.42 -7.21 -9.79
C ALA A 39 -7.99 -5.74 -9.70
N CYS A 40 -8.89 -4.83 -9.33
CA CYS A 40 -8.54 -3.43 -9.07
C CYS A 40 -7.59 -3.30 -7.87
N TYR A 41 -7.88 -4.00 -6.77
CA TYR A 41 -6.98 -4.05 -5.62
C TYR A 41 -5.60 -4.57 -6.00
N ASP A 42 -5.54 -5.73 -6.66
CA ASP A 42 -4.30 -6.35 -7.09
C ASP A 42 -3.50 -5.40 -8.00
N HIS A 43 -4.16 -4.78 -8.98
CA HIS A 43 -3.51 -3.78 -9.84
C HIS A 43 -2.92 -2.61 -9.05
N HIS A 44 -3.68 -2.00 -8.14
CA HIS A 44 -3.22 -0.87 -7.34
C HIS A 44 -2.11 -1.23 -6.35
N GLU A 45 -2.17 -2.43 -5.77
CA GLU A 45 -1.15 -2.98 -4.88
C GLU A 45 0.13 -3.32 -5.66
N LEU A 46 0.02 -3.91 -6.85
CA LEU A 46 1.13 -4.22 -7.76
C LEU A 46 1.85 -2.96 -8.23
N GLU A 47 1.12 -1.93 -8.67
CA GLU A 47 1.73 -0.67 -9.09
C GLU A 47 2.55 -0.05 -7.96
N LYS A 48 1.99 0.00 -6.74
CA LYS A 48 2.72 0.51 -5.57
C LYS A 48 3.91 -0.37 -5.23
N ARG A 49 3.75 -1.70 -5.29
CA ARG A 49 4.84 -2.64 -5.06
C ARG A 49 5.98 -2.46 -6.04
N HIS A 50 5.71 -2.29 -7.34
CA HIS A 50 6.74 -1.99 -8.33
C HIS A 50 7.44 -0.66 -8.05
N LEU A 51 6.67 0.39 -7.73
CA LEU A 51 7.26 1.68 -7.32
C LEU A 51 8.19 1.52 -6.12
N TYR A 52 7.85 0.68 -5.14
CA TYR A 52 8.72 0.40 -4.00
C TYR A 52 9.90 -0.52 -4.35
N GLU A 53 9.73 -1.58 -5.13
CA GLU A 53 10.83 -2.45 -5.55
C GLU A 53 11.91 -1.62 -6.27
N ASP A 54 11.49 -0.65 -7.09
CA ASP A 54 12.38 0.26 -7.81
C ASP A 54 13.05 1.33 -6.91
N THR A 55 12.49 1.66 -5.74
CA THR A 55 13.02 2.75 -4.87
C THR A 55 13.49 2.34 -3.47
N VAL A 56 12.92 1.30 -2.87
CA VAL A 56 13.04 0.93 -1.45
C VAL A 56 14.16 -0.08 -1.21
N ILE A 57 14.46 -0.98 -2.16
CA ILE A 57 15.56 -1.96 -2.01
C ILE A 57 16.92 -1.25 -1.90
N LEU A 58 17.05 -0.03 -2.43
CA LEU A 58 18.32 0.69 -2.55
C LEU A 58 18.64 1.66 -1.41
N VAL A 59 17.66 2.16 -0.65
CA VAL A 59 17.87 3.39 0.14
C VAL A 59 17.78 3.18 1.65
N GLU A 60 16.82 2.40 2.15
CA GLU A 60 16.66 2.23 3.59
C GLU A 60 16.04 0.87 3.88
N ASN A 61 16.69 0.07 4.73
CA ASN A 61 16.30 -1.27 5.19
C ASN A 61 14.97 -1.27 5.99
N ARG A 62 13.91 -0.75 5.38
CA ARG A 62 12.62 -0.36 5.95
C ARG A 62 11.52 -1.16 5.28
N CYS A 63 10.65 -1.73 6.10
CA CYS A 63 9.43 -2.38 5.62
C CYS A 63 8.44 -1.29 5.20
N CYS A 64 8.12 -1.25 3.90
CA CYS A 64 7.16 -0.34 3.31
C CYS A 64 6.01 -1.19 2.76
N THR A 65 4.82 -1.08 3.35
CA THR A 65 3.65 -1.86 2.91
C THR A 65 2.65 -0.93 2.24
N PRO A 66 2.21 -1.21 0.99
CA PRO A 66 1.16 -0.42 0.34
C PRO A 66 -0.15 -0.56 1.12
N LEU A 67 -0.77 0.59 1.44
CA LEU A 67 -2.09 0.61 2.03
C LEU A 67 -3.12 0.99 0.96
N VAL A 68 -3.88 0.04 0.42
CA VAL A 68 -4.88 0.31 -0.63
C VAL A 68 -6.30 0.22 -0.07
N PHE A 69 -7.07 1.30 -0.25
CA PHE A 69 -8.41 1.51 0.25
C PHE A 69 -9.40 1.82 -0.88
N LEU A 70 -10.64 1.38 -0.69
CA LEU A 70 -11.79 1.81 -1.50
C LEU A 70 -12.42 3.06 -0.90
N THR A 71 -12.88 3.99 -1.74
CA THR A 71 -13.67 5.16 -1.31
C THR A 71 -14.95 4.81 -0.55
N SER A 72 -15.51 3.63 -0.80
CA SER A 72 -16.71 3.10 -0.12
C SER A 72 -16.41 2.37 1.21
N GLY A 73 -15.15 2.33 1.66
CA GLY A 73 -14.77 1.78 2.97
C GLY A 73 -14.26 0.34 2.97
N GLY A 74 -13.75 -0.16 1.86
CA GLY A 74 -13.08 -1.47 1.78
C GLY A 74 -11.56 -1.37 1.85
N ILE A 75 -10.90 -2.48 2.19
CA ILE A 75 -9.44 -2.58 2.33
C ILE A 75 -8.90 -3.69 1.44
N GLY A 76 -7.72 -3.47 0.85
CA GLY A 76 -7.03 -4.47 0.02
C GLY A 76 -6.52 -5.67 0.82
N PRO A 77 -6.36 -6.83 0.16
CA PRO A 77 -6.01 -8.08 0.82
C PRO A 77 -4.63 -8.06 1.48
N LEU A 78 -3.64 -7.31 0.96
CA LEU A 78 -2.30 -7.23 1.58
C LEU A 78 -2.34 -6.60 2.97
N LEU A 79 -3.30 -5.70 3.21
CA LEU A 79 -3.49 -5.02 4.47
C LEU A 79 -4.17 -5.89 5.53
N GLN A 80 -4.92 -6.92 5.13
CA GLN A 80 -5.64 -7.78 6.07
C GLN A 80 -4.71 -8.75 6.83
N ILE A 81 -3.46 -8.86 6.41
CA ILE A 81 -2.46 -9.81 6.91
C ILE A 81 -1.41 -9.09 7.80
N LEU A 82 -1.46 -7.75 7.89
CA LEU A 82 -0.63 -6.89 8.72
C LEU A 82 -1.13 -6.82 10.17
#